data_AF-A0AAV4V6E2-F1
#
_entry.id   AF-A0AAV4V6E2-F1
#
_cell.length_a   1.000
_cell.length_b   1.000
_cell.length_c   1.000
_cell.angle_alpha   90.00
_cell.angle_beta   90.00
_cell.angle_gamma   90.00
#
_symmetry.space_group_name_H-M   'P 1'
#
loop_
_entity.id
_entity.type
_entity.pdbx_description
1 polymer ?
#
loop_
_entity_poly.entity_id
_entity_poly.type
_entity_poly.pdbx_seq_one_letter_code
_entity_poly.pdbx_strand_id
1 'polypeptide(L)'
;MRIFRYPTTSASLPFPCKQGVHRRMVVKEGWGGEEIIWKRMPKAKGLPSSHEGQRGPTFFSEPPSRVEFQNDTGIIIPCSAQGHPAPMIAWTQQDGNPLRDVVGVRHTRPDGSLVFPPFAAEDFRQGVHDAVYRCVASNIVGSIISREVHVKAENVSQIRNLYCVAW
;
A
#
# COMPACT_ATOMS: atom_id res chain seq x y z
N MET A 1 27.63 -33.37 -40.85
CA MET A 1 28.17 -32.91 -39.56
C MET A 1 28.10 -31.40 -39.50
N ARG A 2 27.09 -30.83 -38.84
CA ARG A 2 27.12 -29.47 -38.27
C ARG A 2 26.37 -29.52 -36.97
N ILE A 3 27.14 -29.45 -35.89
CA ILE A 3 26.70 -29.43 -34.51
C ILE A 3 26.45 -27.96 -34.19
N PHE A 4 25.24 -27.61 -33.75
CA PHE A 4 25.01 -26.33 -33.07
C PHE A 4 24.67 -26.62 -31.61
N ARG A 5 25.54 -26.12 -30.72
CA ARG A 5 25.33 -26.15 -29.27
C ARG A 5 24.49 -24.93 -28.85
N TYR A 6 23.56 -25.19 -27.94
CA TYR A 6 22.52 -24.32 -27.39
C TYR A 6 23.05 -23.10 -26.60
N PRO A 7 22.18 -22.09 -26.38
CA PRO A 7 22.14 -21.38 -25.11
C PRO A 7 20.82 -21.64 -24.38
N THR A 8 20.96 -22.10 -23.15
CA THR A 8 19.94 -22.13 -22.10
C THR A 8 19.56 -20.72 -21.69
N THR A 9 18.39 -20.21 -22.07
CA THR A 9 17.73 -19.14 -21.30
C THR A 9 16.23 -19.09 -21.59
N SER A 10 15.45 -19.02 -20.52
CA SER A 10 14.00 -18.87 -20.50
C SER A 10 13.57 -17.63 -21.31
N ALA A 11 12.82 -17.85 -22.38
CA ALA A 11 12.05 -16.81 -23.05
C ALA A 11 10.61 -17.29 -23.16
N SER A 12 9.76 -16.74 -22.29
CA SER A 12 8.32 -16.77 -22.39
C SER A 12 7.81 -15.98 -23.60
N LEU A 13 6.67 -16.43 -24.13
CA LEU A 13 5.61 -15.75 -24.93
C LEU A 13 5.33 -16.49 -26.27
N PRO A 14 4.15 -16.34 -26.89
CA PRO A 14 2.80 -16.19 -26.33
C PRO A 14 1.80 -17.07 -27.12
N PHE A 15 1.26 -18.13 -26.52
CA PHE A 15 0.03 -18.71 -27.06
C PHE A 15 -0.92 -19.03 -25.91
N PRO A 16 -2.20 -18.57 -25.99
CA PRO A 16 -3.19 -18.98 -25.02
C PRO A 16 -3.32 -20.49 -25.15
N CYS A 17 -3.01 -21.22 -24.08
CA CYS A 17 -3.33 -22.62 -24.00
C CYS A 17 -4.86 -22.69 -24.08
N LYS A 18 -5.41 -22.95 -25.27
CA LYS A 18 -6.83 -23.23 -25.42
C LYS A 18 -7.07 -24.43 -24.52
N GLN A 19 -7.85 -24.22 -23.47
CA GLN A 19 -8.25 -25.22 -22.50
C GLN A 19 -9.00 -26.33 -23.24
N GLY A 20 -8.22 -27.30 -23.74
CA GLY A 20 -8.72 -28.49 -24.38
C GLY A 20 -9.35 -29.38 -23.32
N VAL A 21 -10.48 -29.97 -23.65
CA VAL A 21 -11.13 -30.98 -22.80
C VAL A 21 -10.20 -32.19 -22.72
N HIS A 22 -9.44 -32.31 -21.62
CA HIS A 22 -8.65 -33.50 -21.35
C HIS A 22 -9.62 -34.67 -21.11
N ARG A 23 -9.54 -35.70 -21.96
CA ARG A 23 -10.28 -36.96 -21.81
C ARG A 23 -9.30 -38.01 -21.29
N ARG A 24 -9.72 -38.86 -20.37
CA ARG A 24 -8.93 -40.02 -19.92
C ARG A 24 -9.46 -41.26 -20.63
N MET A 25 -8.56 -42.08 -21.19
CA MET A 25 -8.91 -43.41 -21.68
C MET A 25 -9.35 -44.28 -20.50
N VAL A 26 -10.50 -44.94 -20.64
CA VAL A 26 -10.98 -45.95 -19.69
C VAL A 26 -11.36 -47.17 -20.50
N VAL A 27 -10.59 -48.26 -20.34
CA VAL A 27 -10.94 -49.56 -20.90
C VAL A 27 -11.99 -50.18 -19.99
N LYS A 28 -13.13 -50.61 -20.54
CA LYS A 28 -14.13 -51.38 -19.81
C LYS A 28 -14.08 -52.81 -20.33
N GLU A 29 -13.82 -53.76 -19.46
CA GLU A 29 -13.91 -55.18 -19.84
C GLU A 29 -15.39 -55.59 -19.84
N GLY A 30 -15.89 -55.95 -21.03
CA GLY A 30 -17.25 -56.41 -21.28
C GLY A 30 -17.23 -57.52 -22.34
N TRP A 31 -18.07 -58.52 -22.12
CA TRP A 31 -18.15 -59.75 -22.91
C TRP A 31 -18.55 -59.43 -24.36
N GLY A 32 -17.59 -59.47 -25.29
CA GLY A 32 -17.85 -59.39 -26.74
C GLY A 32 -17.21 -58.24 -27.54
N GLY A 33 -16.17 -57.56 -27.05
CA GLY A 33 -15.34 -56.63 -27.86
C GLY A 33 -14.89 -55.37 -27.11
N GLU A 34 -13.68 -54.88 -27.40
CA GLU A 34 -13.11 -53.66 -26.80
C GLU A 34 -13.85 -52.40 -27.30
N GLU A 35 -14.63 -51.75 -26.43
CA GLU A 35 -15.26 -50.46 -26.73
C GLU A 35 -14.50 -49.30 -26.05
N ILE A 36 -13.92 -48.41 -26.86
CA ILE A 36 -13.21 -47.22 -26.37
C ILE A 36 -14.24 -46.11 -26.10
N ILE A 37 -14.60 -45.92 -24.82
CA ILE A 37 -15.56 -44.89 -24.41
C ILE A 37 -14.82 -43.64 -23.92
N TRP A 38 -15.03 -42.53 -24.61
CA TRP A 38 -14.53 -41.21 -24.20
C TRP A 38 -15.36 -40.65 -23.04
N LYS A 39 -14.94 -40.89 -21.80
CA LYS A 39 -15.56 -40.25 -20.64
C LYS A 39 -15.03 -38.84 -20.43
N ARG A 40 -15.95 -37.87 -20.32
CA ARG A 40 -15.63 -36.48 -19.98
C ARG A 40 -15.18 -36.43 -18.52
N MET A 41 -14.00 -35.87 -18.25
CA MET A 41 -13.61 -35.58 -16.87
C MET A 41 -14.60 -34.61 -16.24
N PRO A 42 -14.99 -34.78 -14.96
CA PRO A 42 -15.70 -33.74 -14.24
C PRO A 42 -14.83 -32.49 -14.27
N LYS A 43 -15.42 -31.34 -14.62
CA LYS A 43 -14.73 -30.06 -14.50
C LYS A 43 -14.20 -29.97 -13.06
N ALA A 44 -12.90 -29.75 -12.90
CA ALA A 44 -12.36 -29.42 -11.59
C ALA A 44 -13.20 -28.25 -11.07
N LYS A 45 -13.83 -28.42 -9.90
CA LYS A 45 -14.43 -27.29 -9.19
C LYS A 45 -13.28 -26.32 -8.97
N GLY A 46 -13.36 -25.15 -9.60
CA GLY A 46 -12.32 -24.14 -9.48
C GLY A 46 -12.06 -23.89 -8.00
N LEU A 47 -10.78 -23.71 -7.64
CA LEU A 47 -10.40 -23.13 -6.37
C LEU A 47 -11.24 -21.86 -6.18
N PRO A 48 -11.84 -21.59 -5.00
CA PRO A 48 -12.58 -20.34 -4.80
C PRO A 48 -11.65 -19.19 -5.16
N SER A 49 -12.06 -18.37 -6.14
CA SER A 49 -11.28 -17.18 -6.48
C SER A 49 -11.30 -16.30 -5.24
N SER A 50 -10.13 -15.92 -4.74
CA SER A 50 -9.97 -15.13 -3.52
C SER A 50 -10.55 -13.71 -3.60
N HIS A 51 -11.29 -13.38 -4.67
CA HIS A 51 -11.72 -12.04 -5.04
C HIS A 51 -13.18 -11.70 -4.71
N GLU A 52 -13.99 -12.64 -4.25
CA GLU A 52 -15.36 -12.34 -3.79
C GLU A 52 -15.32 -11.55 -2.47
N GLY A 53 -15.49 -10.22 -2.58
CA GLY A 53 -15.56 -9.29 -1.43
C GLY A 53 -14.39 -8.31 -1.32
N GLN A 54 -13.39 -8.40 -2.19
CA GLN A 54 -12.27 -7.46 -2.19
C GLN A 54 -12.70 -6.06 -2.61
N ARG A 55 -12.30 -5.04 -1.84
CA ARG A 55 -12.62 -3.63 -2.06
C ARG A 55 -11.35 -2.79 -1.92
N GLY A 56 -11.11 -1.91 -2.88
CA GLY A 56 -9.99 -0.96 -2.84
C GLY A 56 -10.08 -0.01 -1.64
N PRO A 57 -8.95 0.61 -1.27
CA PRO A 57 -8.94 1.58 -0.18
C PRO A 57 -9.75 2.82 -0.56
N THR A 58 -10.44 3.39 0.41
CA THR A 58 -11.13 4.68 0.33
C THR A 58 -10.91 5.44 1.63
N PHE A 59 -10.57 6.74 1.56
CA PHE A 59 -10.42 7.55 2.77
C PHE A 59 -11.78 7.78 3.41
N PHE A 60 -11.89 7.56 4.72
CA PHE A 60 -13.02 8.03 5.50
C PHE A 60 -12.61 9.20 6.43
N SER A 61 -11.32 9.30 6.75
CA SER A 61 -10.72 10.47 7.41
C SER A 61 -9.49 10.89 6.64
N GLU A 62 -9.62 11.93 5.81
CA GLU A 62 -8.52 12.50 5.06
C GLU A 62 -7.93 13.71 5.80
N PRO A 63 -6.59 13.86 5.85
CA PRO A 63 -5.98 15.01 6.50
C PRO A 63 -6.35 16.34 5.81
N PRO A 64 -6.33 17.47 6.56
CA PRO A 64 -6.51 18.81 5.99
C PRO A 64 -5.32 19.20 5.10
N SER A 65 -5.50 20.16 4.19
CA SER A 65 -4.44 20.58 3.26
C SER A 65 -3.32 21.37 3.93
N ARG A 66 -3.57 21.99 5.08
CA ARG A 66 -2.61 22.78 5.83
C ARG A 66 -2.83 22.60 7.32
N VAL A 67 -1.73 22.47 8.06
CA VAL A 67 -1.72 22.45 9.50
C VAL A 67 -0.59 23.31 10.03
N GLU A 68 -0.92 24.13 11.02
CA GLU A 68 0.02 25.03 11.68
C GLU A 68 -0.07 24.76 13.19
N PHE A 69 1.07 24.60 13.86
CA PHE A 69 1.09 24.22 15.27
C PHE A 69 2.31 24.80 15.99
N GLN A 70 2.23 24.87 17.31
CA GLN A 70 3.30 25.40 18.15
C GLN A 70 4.23 24.30 18.63
N ASN A 71 5.52 24.62 18.81
CA ASN A 71 6.51 23.64 19.25
C ASN A 71 6.25 23.08 20.65
N ASP A 72 5.52 23.78 21.53
CA ASP A 72 5.16 23.33 22.87
C ASP A 72 3.89 22.46 22.90
N THR A 73 2.99 22.57 21.92
CA THR A 73 1.76 21.76 21.84
C THR A 73 1.93 20.50 21.01
N GLY A 74 2.74 20.56 19.94
CA GLY A 74 2.73 19.52 18.91
C GLY A 74 1.40 19.45 18.15
N ILE A 75 1.22 18.40 17.35
CA ILE A 75 -0.02 18.12 16.60
C ILE A 75 -0.19 16.63 16.25
N ILE A 76 -1.44 16.21 16.06
CA ILE A 76 -1.82 14.91 15.51
C ILE A 76 -2.63 15.15 14.23
N ILE A 77 -2.19 14.57 13.12
CA ILE A 77 -2.82 14.69 11.81
C ILE A 77 -3.51 13.35 11.50
N PRO A 78 -4.85 13.29 11.53
CA PRO A 78 -5.56 12.04 11.33
C PRO A 78 -5.48 11.59 9.87
N CYS A 79 -5.24 10.29 9.66
CA CYS A 79 -5.46 9.65 8.37
C CYS A 79 -5.95 8.22 8.56
N SER A 80 -7.12 7.92 8.00
CA SER A 80 -7.69 6.59 8.08
C SER A 80 -8.48 6.25 6.82
N ALA A 81 -8.36 4.99 6.40
CA ALA A 81 -9.00 4.46 5.21
C ALA A 81 -9.68 3.13 5.50
N GLN A 82 -10.70 2.82 4.70
CA GLN A 82 -11.43 1.56 4.74
C GLN A 82 -11.23 0.79 3.43
N GLY A 83 -11.33 -0.53 3.49
CA GLY A 83 -11.15 -1.42 2.35
C GLY A 83 -11.31 -2.87 2.79
N HIS A 84 -11.30 -3.81 1.84
CA HIS A 84 -11.26 -5.23 2.18
C HIS A 84 -10.27 -5.97 1.27
N PRO A 85 -9.23 -6.61 1.83
CA PRO A 85 -8.74 -6.53 3.21
C PRO A 85 -8.46 -5.09 3.68
N ALA A 86 -8.41 -4.89 5.01
CA ALA A 86 -8.20 -3.57 5.61
C ALA A 86 -6.88 -2.95 5.12
N PRO A 87 -6.88 -1.68 4.69
CA PRO A 87 -5.69 -1.05 4.13
C PRO A 87 -4.68 -0.71 5.22
N MET A 88 -3.40 -0.83 4.88
CA MET A 88 -2.31 -0.31 5.68
C MET A 88 -2.12 1.18 5.39
N ILE A 89 -1.95 1.97 6.44
CA ILE A 89 -1.67 3.40 6.35
C ILE A 89 -0.18 3.63 6.48
N ALA A 90 0.38 4.40 5.55
CA ALA A 90 1.74 4.88 5.57
C ALA A 90 1.77 6.36 5.22
N TRP A 91 2.86 7.04 5.56
CA TRP A 91 3.07 8.44 5.19
C TRP A 91 4.30 8.59 4.32
N THR A 92 4.27 9.56 3.42
CA THR A 92 5.41 9.93 2.56
C THR A 92 5.64 11.43 2.59
N GLN A 93 6.88 11.86 2.31
CA GLN A 93 7.15 13.26 1.97
C GLN A 93 6.67 13.58 0.54
N GLN A 94 6.79 14.86 0.14
CA GLN A 94 6.50 15.32 -1.22
C GLN A 94 7.21 14.52 -2.31
N ASP A 95 8.44 14.09 -2.05
CA ASP A 95 9.28 13.32 -2.97
C ASP A 95 8.85 11.85 -3.12
N GLY A 96 7.81 11.42 -2.38
CA GLY A 96 7.34 10.03 -2.37
C GLY A 96 8.15 9.10 -1.47
N ASN A 97 9.20 9.62 -0.83
CA ASN A 97 9.99 8.85 0.13
C ASN A 97 9.14 8.46 1.35
N PRO A 98 9.13 7.18 1.75
CA PRO A 98 8.40 6.74 2.93
C PRO A 98 8.97 7.39 4.19
N LEU A 99 8.07 7.85 5.06
CA LEU A 99 8.48 8.38 6.35
C LEU A 99 9.03 7.27 7.23
N ARG A 100 10.13 7.58 7.90
CA ARG A 100 10.61 6.82 9.04
C ARG A 100 10.22 7.57 10.31
N ASP A 101 9.92 6.81 11.34
CA ASP A 101 9.73 7.37 12.68
C ASP A 101 11.07 7.89 13.19
N VAL A 102 11.02 9.08 13.79
CA VAL A 102 12.16 9.78 14.39
C VAL A 102 11.76 10.06 15.82
N VAL A 103 12.43 9.39 16.77
CA VAL A 103 12.16 9.50 18.20
C VAL A 103 12.19 10.97 18.62
N GLY A 104 11.14 11.40 19.34
CA GLY A 104 11.00 12.77 19.84
C GLY A 104 10.63 13.83 18.81
N VAL A 105 10.53 13.49 17.51
CA VAL A 105 10.28 14.49 16.45
C VAL A 105 9.04 14.16 15.64
N ARG A 106 8.86 12.91 15.23
CA ARG A 106 7.71 12.49 14.43
C ARG A 106 7.53 10.98 14.46
N HIS A 107 6.30 10.51 14.60
CA HIS A 107 5.97 9.09 14.48
C HIS A 107 4.58 8.86 13.91
N THR A 108 4.34 7.68 13.36
CA THR A 108 3.00 7.26 12.92
C THR A 108 2.34 6.40 13.98
N ARG A 109 1.08 6.69 14.33
CA ARG A 109 0.30 5.89 15.26
C ARG A 109 -0.31 4.65 14.58
N PRO A 110 -0.69 3.62 15.35
CA PRO A 110 -1.37 2.44 14.81
C PRO A 110 -2.72 2.73 14.13
N ASP A 111 -3.34 3.87 14.46
CA ASP A 111 -4.59 4.33 13.82
C ASP A 111 -4.36 5.00 12.44
N GLY A 112 -3.10 5.15 12.02
CA GLY A 112 -2.69 5.79 10.78
C GLY A 112 -2.40 7.29 10.91
N SER A 113 -2.60 7.89 12.08
CA SER A 113 -2.35 9.33 12.29
C SER A 113 -0.86 9.66 12.36
N LEU A 114 -0.45 10.77 11.76
CA LEU A 114 0.91 11.31 11.87
C LEU A 114 1.01 12.23 13.08
N VAL A 115 1.99 12.00 13.94
CA VAL A 115 2.17 12.75 15.19
C VAL A 115 3.47 13.51 15.17
N PHE A 116 3.39 14.79 15.52
CA PHE A 116 4.51 15.64 15.87
C PHE A 116 4.37 15.96 17.38
N PRO A 117 5.17 15.33 18.26
CA PRO A 117 5.16 15.69 19.68
C PRO A 117 5.71 17.11 19.89
N PRO A 118 5.48 17.70 21.07
CA PRO A 118 6.20 18.89 21.50
C PRO A 118 7.72 18.70 21.39
N PHE A 119 8.43 19.74 20.99
CA PHE A 119 9.88 19.72 20.74
C PHE A 119 10.54 21.04 21.14
N ALA A 120 11.82 20.99 21.52
CA ALA A 120 12.59 22.18 21.86
C ALA A 120 12.91 23.01 20.60
N ALA A 121 13.14 24.31 20.74
CA ALA A 121 13.48 25.19 19.62
C ALA A 121 14.70 24.71 18.81
N GLU A 122 15.67 24.09 19.48
CA GLU A 122 16.88 23.50 18.89
C GLU A 122 16.64 22.22 18.07
N ASP A 123 15.54 21.51 18.35
CA ASP A 123 15.12 20.32 17.60
C ASP A 123 14.31 20.69 16.34
N PHE A 124 14.09 21.98 16.10
CA PHE A 124 13.46 22.43 14.87
C PHE A 124 14.28 22.01 13.65
N ARG A 125 13.62 21.29 12.76
CA ARG A 125 14.17 20.81 11.49
C ARG A 125 13.23 21.24 10.39
N GLN A 126 13.68 22.12 9.50
CA GLN A 126 12.87 22.63 8.40
C GLN A 126 12.26 21.49 7.57
N GLY A 127 13.07 20.50 7.16
CA GLY A 127 12.57 19.33 6.40
C GLY A 127 11.59 18.40 7.13
N VAL A 128 11.27 18.67 8.40
CA VAL A 128 10.28 17.92 9.18
C VAL A 128 9.11 18.80 9.61
N HIS A 129 9.40 19.99 10.08
CA HIS A 129 8.45 20.93 10.70
C HIS A 129 7.96 22.02 9.73
N ASP A 130 8.56 22.16 8.56
CA ASP A 130 8.11 23.01 7.45
C ASP A 130 8.20 22.20 6.15
N ALA A 131 7.27 21.26 6.00
CA ALA A 131 7.35 20.22 4.99
C ALA A 131 5.97 19.79 4.50
N VAL A 132 5.93 19.17 3.32
CA VAL A 132 4.71 18.64 2.71
C VAL A 132 4.68 17.12 2.86
N TYR A 133 3.56 16.63 3.39
CA TYR A 133 3.32 15.21 3.63
C TYR A 133 2.12 14.72 2.84
N ARG A 134 2.09 13.41 2.56
CA ARG A 134 0.94 12.72 2.00
C ARG A 134 0.69 11.42 2.75
N CYS A 135 -0.58 11.11 2.97
CA CYS A 135 -0.99 9.83 3.51
C CYS A 135 -1.25 8.85 2.37
N VAL A 136 -0.80 7.62 2.52
CA VAL A 136 -0.95 6.52 1.56
C VAL A 136 -1.70 5.39 2.23
N ALA A 137 -2.83 4.99 1.65
CA ALA A 137 -3.60 3.83 2.08
C ALA A 137 -3.51 2.75 1.02
N SER A 138 -3.04 1.56 1.39
CA SER A 138 -2.76 0.47 0.45
C SER A 138 -3.30 -0.88 0.92
N ASN A 139 -3.88 -1.64 0.00
CA ASN A 139 -4.21 -3.04 0.17
C ASN A 139 -3.92 -3.84 -1.12
N ILE A 140 -4.25 -5.14 -1.14
CA ILE A 140 -4.00 -6.01 -2.30
C ILE A 140 -4.75 -5.61 -3.58
N VAL A 141 -5.80 -4.79 -3.46
CA VAL A 141 -6.60 -4.31 -4.60
C VAL A 141 -6.00 -3.06 -5.21
N GLY A 142 -5.38 -2.21 -4.39
CA GLY A 142 -4.75 -0.99 -4.88
C GLY A 142 -4.27 -0.06 -3.77
N SER A 143 -3.87 1.15 -4.18
CA SER A 143 -3.37 2.20 -3.29
C SER A 143 -3.98 3.54 -3.67
N ILE A 144 -4.29 4.36 -2.67
CA ILE A 144 -4.71 5.75 -2.83
C ILE A 144 -3.79 6.66 -2.02
N ILE A 145 -3.67 7.92 -2.46
CA ILE A 145 -2.83 8.94 -1.85
C ILE A 145 -3.71 10.15 -1.54
N SER A 146 -3.57 10.71 -0.34
CA SER A 146 -4.32 11.90 0.07
C SER A 146 -3.86 13.15 -0.66
N ARG A 147 -4.61 14.24 -0.52
CA ARG A 147 -4.09 15.58 -0.79
C ARG A 147 -2.81 15.89 -0.02
N GLU A 148 -2.07 16.87 -0.53
CA GLU A 148 -0.89 17.42 0.14
C GLU A 148 -1.27 18.08 1.47
N VAL A 149 -0.50 17.77 2.50
CA VAL A 149 -0.62 18.35 3.83
C VAL A 149 0.60 19.22 4.07
N HIS A 150 0.42 20.54 3.99
CA HIS A 150 1.44 21.52 4.33
C HIS A 150 1.52 21.65 5.85
N VAL A 151 2.61 21.16 6.44
CA VAL A 151 2.86 21.22 7.88
C VAL A 151 3.83 22.36 8.15
N LYS A 152 3.46 23.27 9.05
CA LYS A 152 4.32 24.35 9.52
C LYS A 152 4.29 24.47 11.04
N ALA A 153 5.44 24.30 11.69
CA ALA A 153 5.57 24.55 13.12
C ALA A 153 6.05 25.98 13.39
N GLU A 154 5.47 26.62 14.39
CA GLU A 154 5.89 27.92 14.89
C GLU A 154 6.65 27.78 16.21
N ASN A 155 7.71 28.56 16.36
CA ASN A 155 8.52 28.57 17.56
C ASN A 155 7.97 29.57 18.58
N VAL A 156 7.40 29.07 19.68
CA VAL A 156 6.79 29.89 20.73
C VAL A 156 7.81 30.80 21.43
N SER A 157 9.10 30.47 21.45
CA SER A 157 10.12 31.34 22.06
C SER A 157 10.32 32.63 21.27
N GLN A 158 10.21 32.60 19.94
CA GLN A 158 10.24 33.80 19.11
C GLN A 158 8.96 34.63 19.28
N ILE A 159 7.81 33.98 19.37
CA ILE A 159 6.52 34.65 19.58
C ILE A 159 6.47 35.34 20.95
N ARG A 160 6.88 34.67 22.03
CA ARG A 160 6.93 35.27 23.38
C ARG A 160 7.93 36.44 23.46
N ASN A 161 9.03 36.38 22.72
CA ASN A 161 9.98 37.49 22.65
C ASN A 161 9.40 38.71 21.91
N LEU A 162 8.51 38.53 20.93
CA LEU A 162 7.82 39.65 20.26
C LEU A 162 6.85 40.40 21.19
N TYR A 163 6.29 39.73 22.20
CA TYR A 163 5.39 40.36 23.18
C TYR A 163 6.10 40.92 24.42
N CYS A 164 7.37 40.62 24.65
CA CYS A 164 8.14 41.06 25.83
C CYS A 164 9.19 42.15 25.54
N VAL A 165 9.22 42.75 24.35
CA VAL A 165 10.00 43.97 24.08
C VAL A 165 9.12 45.20 24.29
N ALA A 166 8.80 45.46 25.55
CA ALA A 166 8.18 46.71 25.99
C ALA A 166 9.05 47.31 27.11
N TRP A 167 10.10 48.01 26.72
CA TRP A 167 10.84 48.98 27.55
C TRP A 167 11.34 50.12 26.68
#